data_AF-A0A9D2N5S0-F1
#
_entry.id   AF-A0A9D2N5S0-F1
#
_cell.length_a   1.000
_cell.length_b   1.000
_cell.length_c   1.000
_cell.angle_alpha   90.00
_cell.angle_beta   90.00
_cell.angle_gamma   90.00
#
_symmetry.space_group_name_H-M   'P 1'
#
loop_
_entity.id
_entity.type
_entity.pdbx_description
1 polymer ?
#
loop_
_entity_poly.entity_id
_entity_poly.type
_entity_poly.pdbx_seq_one_letter_code
_entity_poly.pdbx_strand_id
1 'polypeptide(L)'
;MKILLTTDWYKPVVNGVVTSVINLKKELENRGHEVRVLTLSRSYESYAEEGVYYIKSLNLEKIYPNARAVLPHTEPLIRELIWWRPDVVHSQCEFMTFSYAAKISRKCQCPLVHTYHTVYEDYIHYLPGGLSQYKAGAKIEKKAVAYFSKMVLGKTSQVIVPT
;
A
#
# COMPACT_ATOMS: atom_id res chain seq x y z
N MET A 1 -5.31 6.27 -19.91
CA MET A 1 -5.64 5.12 -19.02
C MET A 1 -5.94 5.65 -17.64
N LYS A 2 -6.79 4.93 -16.90
CA LYS A 2 -7.11 5.14 -15.50
C LYS A 2 -6.20 4.30 -14.62
N ILE A 3 -5.38 4.93 -13.79
CA ILE A 3 -4.41 4.24 -12.93
C ILE A 3 -4.73 4.54 -11.48
N LEU A 4 -4.95 3.49 -10.68
CA LEU A 4 -5.11 3.62 -9.23
C LEU A 4 -3.79 3.30 -8.54
N LEU A 5 -3.14 4.29 -7.95
CA LEU A 5 -2.02 4.07 -7.04
C LEU A 5 -2.56 3.76 -5.64
N THR A 6 -2.01 2.76 -4.94
CA THR A 6 -2.36 2.50 -3.52
C THR A 6 -1.13 2.59 -2.64
N THR A 7 -1.22 3.33 -1.54
CA THR A 7 -0.10 3.49 -0.60
C THR A 7 -0.60 3.67 0.83
N ASP A 8 0.06 3.03 1.80
CA ASP A 8 -0.25 3.25 3.21
C ASP A 8 0.25 4.61 3.71
N TRP A 9 1.19 5.20 2.99
CA TRP A 9 1.86 6.44 3.33
C TRP A 9 1.66 7.47 2.23
N TYR A 10 1.18 8.66 2.60
CA TYR A 10 1.04 9.78 1.69
C TYR A 10 1.25 11.10 2.43
N LYS A 11 0.99 12.23 1.76
CA LYS A 11 1.11 13.56 2.36
C LYS A 11 0.27 13.63 3.66
N PRO A 12 0.77 14.30 4.72
CA PRO A 12 2.01 15.08 4.82
C PRO A 12 3.25 14.27 5.29
N VAL A 13 3.22 12.93 5.29
CA VAL A 13 4.37 12.12 5.71
C VAL A 13 5.53 12.32 4.71
N VAL A 14 6.75 12.46 5.21
CA VAL A 14 7.96 12.66 4.39
C VAL A 14 8.86 11.43 4.49
N ASN A 15 8.95 10.66 3.41
CA ASN A 15 9.89 9.55 3.26
C ASN A 15 10.09 9.22 1.76
N GLY A 16 10.99 8.28 1.45
CA GLY A 16 11.31 7.89 0.08
C GLY A 16 10.11 7.32 -0.71
N VAL A 17 9.25 6.54 -0.05
CA VAL A 17 8.04 5.97 -0.68
C VAL A 17 7.07 7.07 -1.08
N VAL A 18 6.76 8.01 -0.18
CA VAL A 18 5.85 9.13 -0.47
C VAL A 18 6.38 9.97 -1.64
N THR A 19 7.67 10.28 -1.65
CA THR A 19 8.30 11.00 -2.77
C THR A 19 8.19 10.22 -4.08
N SER A 20 8.42 8.90 -4.05
CA SER A 20 8.26 8.02 -5.22
C SER A 20 6.82 8.06 -5.75
N VAL A 21 5.82 7.93 -4.89
CA VAL A 21 4.39 7.96 -5.28
C VAL A 21 3.99 9.31 -5.85
N ILE A 22 4.43 10.42 -5.25
CA ILE A 22 4.13 11.77 -5.76
C ILE A 22 4.74 11.97 -7.15
N ASN A 23 6.00 11.59 -7.33
CA ASN A 23 6.68 11.70 -8.62
C ASN A 23 6.04 10.81 -9.67
N LEU A 24 5.70 9.57 -9.30
CA LEU A 24 5.01 8.63 -10.18
C LEU A 24 3.64 9.14 -10.61
N LYS A 25 2.83 9.65 -9.67
CA LYS A 25 1.54 10.28 -9.97
C LYS A 25 1.72 11.40 -11.00
N LYS A 26 2.59 12.36 -10.70
CA LYS A 26 2.85 13.52 -11.56
C LYS A 26 3.29 13.10 -12.96
N GLU A 27 4.22 12.17 -13.07
CA GLU A 27 4.76 11.76 -14.36
C GLU A 27 3.77 10.93 -15.18
N LEU A 28 2.93 10.11 -14.54
CA LEU A 28 1.83 9.44 -15.21
C LEU A 28 0.76 10.44 -15.71
N GLU A 29 0.44 11.46 -14.90
CA GLU A 29 -0.48 12.53 -15.31
C GLU A 29 0.09 13.34 -16.49
N ASN A 30 1.39 13.68 -16.47
CA ASN A 30 2.08 14.35 -17.58
C ASN A 30 2.01 13.57 -18.90
N ARG A 31 1.92 12.23 -18.81
CA ARG A 31 1.76 11.33 -19.96
C ARG A 31 0.31 11.17 -20.42
N GLY A 32 -0.63 11.91 -19.83
CA GLY A 32 -2.06 11.89 -20.18
C GLY A 32 -2.85 10.75 -19.52
N HIS A 33 -2.34 10.14 -18.45
CA HIS A 33 -3.10 9.17 -17.66
C HIS A 33 -3.97 9.88 -16.60
N GLU A 34 -5.17 9.36 -16.34
CA GLU A 34 -5.99 9.79 -15.20
C GLU A 34 -5.54 8.99 -13.98
N VAL A 35 -4.96 9.66 -12.98
CA VAL A 35 -4.36 8.98 -11.81
C VAL A 35 -5.13 9.33 -10.55
N ARG A 36 -5.57 8.30 -9.82
CA ARG A 36 -6.14 8.42 -8.47
C ARG A 36 -5.25 7.72 -7.47
N VAL A 37 -5.27 8.18 -6.23
CA VAL A 37 -4.49 7.59 -5.13
C VAL A 37 -5.44 7.09 -4.06
N LEU A 38 -5.24 5.88 -3.57
CA LEU A 38 -5.91 5.33 -2.39
C LEU A 38 -4.90 5.24 -1.24
N THR A 39 -5.21 5.84 -0.11
CA THR A 39 -4.35 5.85 1.08
C THR A 39 -5.15 5.88 2.38
N LEU A 40 -4.45 6.00 3.50
CA LEU A 40 -5.01 5.97 4.85
C LEU A 40 -5.25 7.38 5.37
N SER A 41 -6.47 7.62 5.85
CA SER A 41 -6.82 8.84 6.55
C SER A 41 -6.08 8.93 7.87
N ARG A 42 -5.63 10.13 8.22
CA ARG A 42 -5.05 10.42 9.55
C ARG A 42 -6.13 10.64 10.61
N SER A 43 -7.39 10.79 10.20
CA SER A 43 -8.55 10.87 11.10
C SER A 43 -9.32 9.53 11.13
N TYR A 44 -10.37 9.48 11.94
CA TYR A 44 -11.29 8.35 11.98
C TYR A 44 -12.37 8.41 10.89
N GLU A 45 -12.20 9.30 9.90
CA GLU A 45 -13.15 9.54 8.83
C GLU A 45 -12.51 9.28 7.47
N SER A 46 -13.33 8.77 6.54
CA SER A 46 -12.94 8.58 5.15
C SER A 46 -13.35 9.81 4.35
N TYR A 47 -12.48 10.30 3.47
CA TYR A 47 -12.77 11.44 2.60
C TYR A 47 -11.97 11.34 1.30
N ALA A 48 -12.35 12.12 0.29
CA ALA A 48 -11.62 12.21 -0.96
C ALA A 48 -11.42 13.68 -1.37
N GLU A 49 -10.23 14.00 -1.86
CA GLU A 49 -9.84 15.35 -2.26
C GLU A 49 -8.81 15.26 -3.39
N GLU A 50 -8.98 16.05 -4.47
CA GLU A 50 -8.03 16.12 -5.60
C GLU A 50 -7.60 14.75 -6.18
N GLY A 51 -8.55 13.82 -6.27
CA GLY A 51 -8.30 12.46 -6.77
C GLY A 51 -7.53 11.56 -5.80
N VAL A 52 -7.39 11.95 -4.54
CA VAL A 52 -6.81 11.17 -3.45
C VAL A 52 -7.91 10.74 -2.48
N TYR A 53 -7.97 9.45 -2.20
CA TYR A 53 -8.98 8.79 -1.39
C TYR A 53 -8.34 8.33 -0.09
N TYR A 54 -8.77 8.90 1.02
CA TYR A 54 -8.29 8.62 2.36
C TYR A 54 -9.30 7.74 3.08
N ILE A 55 -8.91 6.50 3.41
CA ILE A 55 -9.78 5.56 4.12
C ILE A 55 -9.55 5.68 5.61
N LYS A 56 -10.64 5.76 6.39
CA LYS A 56 -10.57 5.80 7.85
C LYS A 56 -9.66 4.70 8.41
N SER A 57 -8.80 5.07 9.33
CA SER A 57 -7.81 4.16 9.88
C SER A 57 -7.49 4.46 11.35
N LEU A 58 -7.08 3.44 12.08
CA LEU A 58 -6.70 3.51 13.49
C LEU A 58 -5.22 3.86 13.61
N ASN A 59 -4.88 4.72 14.57
CA ASN A 59 -3.48 5.07 14.86
C ASN A 59 -2.74 3.88 15.49
N LEU A 60 -1.60 3.49 14.91
CA LEU A 60 -0.69 2.44 15.38
C LEU A 60 0.74 2.98 15.64
N GLU A 61 0.89 4.26 16.00
CA GLU A 61 2.18 4.90 16.30
C GLU A 61 2.98 4.19 17.40
N LYS A 62 2.29 3.51 18.34
CA LYS A 62 2.93 2.68 19.38
C LYS A 62 3.63 1.43 18.83
N ILE A 63 3.30 1.03 17.59
CA ILE A 63 3.88 -0.13 16.91
C ILE A 63 5.01 0.34 15.98
N TYR A 64 4.75 1.36 15.16
CA TYR A 64 5.75 1.96 14.28
C TYR A 64 5.40 3.44 14.02
N PRO A 65 6.39 4.36 13.97
CA PRO A 65 6.10 5.79 13.83
C PRO A 65 5.21 6.11 12.62
N ASN A 66 4.14 6.84 12.87
CA ASN A 66 3.07 7.23 11.95
C ASN A 66 2.19 6.08 11.39
N ALA A 67 2.41 4.83 11.81
CA ALA A 67 1.71 3.69 11.21
C ALA A 67 0.22 3.73 11.51
N ARG A 68 -0.58 3.26 10.56
CA ARG A 68 -2.04 3.18 10.72
C ARG A 68 -2.54 1.85 10.23
N ALA A 69 -3.65 1.39 10.81
CA ALA A 69 -4.32 0.17 10.39
C ALA A 69 -5.74 0.43 9.94
N VAL A 70 -6.15 -0.31 8.91
CA VAL A 70 -7.56 -0.37 8.52
C VAL A 70 -8.11 -1.72 8.93
N LEU A 71 -9.23 -1.70 9.64
CA LEU A 71 -10.05 -2.90 9.78
C LEU A 71 -10.90 -3.04 8.52
N PRO A 72 -10.89 -4.22 7.85
CA PRO A 72 -11.69 -4.43 6.66
C PRO A 72 -13.18 -4.13 6.92
N HIS A 73 -13.72 -3.14 6.24
CA HIS A 73 -15.11 -2.75 6.33
C HIS A 73 -15.67 -2.39 4.96
N THR A 74 -17.00 -2.30 4.87
CA THR A 74 -17.66 -1.78 3.67
C THR A 74 -17.45 -0.28 3.63
N GLU A 75 -16.66 0.18 2.68
CA GLU A 75 -16.26 1.58 2.56
C GLU A 75 -16.81 2.17 1.25
N PRO A 76 -17.64 3.25 1.30
CA PRO A 76 -18.21 3.87 0.11
C PRO A 76 -17.17 4.32 -0.92
N LEU A 77 -16.05 4.90 -0.48
CA LEU A 77 -14.98 5.35 -1.35
C LEU A 77 -14.35 4.20 -2.17
N ILE A 78 -14.27 3.01 -1.58
CA ILE A 78 -13.79 1.82 -2.30
C ILE A 78 -14.79 1.41 -3.39
N ARG A 79 -16.10 1.55 -3.14
CA ARG A 79 -17.10 1.31 -4.18
C ARG A 79 -16.92 2.31 -5.31
N GLU A 80 -16.78 3.59 -5.00
CA GLU A 80 -16.54 4.65 -5.99
C GLU A 80 -15.32 4.35 -6.88
N LEU A 81 -14.20 3.92 -6.30
CA LEU A 81 -13.01 3.51 -7.05
C LEU A 81 -13.27 2.30 -7.97
N ILE A 82 -14.09 1.34 -7.53
CA ILE A 82 -14.50 0.21 -8.38
C ILE A 82 -15.38 0.68 -9.54
N TRP A 83 -16.32 1.60 -9.29
CA TRP A 83 -17.19 2.20 -10.31
C TRP A 83 -16.39 3.05 -11.31
N TRP A 84 -15.38 3.77 -10.84
CA TRP A 84 -14.45 4.51 -11.69
C TRP A 84 -13.70 3.60 -12.67
N ARG A 85 -13.51 2.33 -12.27
CA ARG A 85 -13.00 1.21 -13.08
C ARG A 85 -11.58 1.48 -13.63
N PRO A 86 -10.54 1.41 -12.79
CA PRO A 86 -9.16 1.56 -13.23
C PRO A 86 -8.76 0.50 -14.26
N ASP A 87 -7.95 0.91 -15.22
CA ASP A 87 -7.29 0.03 -16.19
C ASP A 87 -6.09 -0.70 -15.57
N VAL A 88 -5.49 -0.14 -14.51
CA VAL A 88 -4.39 -0.72 -13.74
C VAL A 88 -4.53 -0.31 -12.27
N VAL A 89 -4.33 -1.27 -11.35
CA VAL A 89 -4.08 -0.97 -9.93
C VAL A 89 -2.60 -1.15 -9.66
N HIS A 90 -1.94 -0.12 -9.15
CA HIS A 90 -0.52 -0.14 -8.83
C HIS A 90 -0.28 0.08 -7.34
N SER A 91 -0.04 -1.02 -6.62
CA SER A 91 0.26 -1.00 -5.19
C SER A 91 1.71 -0.59 -4.92
N GLN A 92 1.89 0.25 -3.91
CA GLN A 92 3.17 0.76 -3.42
C GLN A 92 3.44 0.31 -1.97
N CYS A 93 2.58 -0.57 -1.44
CA CYS A 93 2.67 -1.10 -0.08
C CYS A 93 1.86 -2.40 0.06
N GLU A 94 2.40 -3.34 0.84
CA GLU A 94 1.99 -4.72 1.03
C GLU A 94 0.99 -4.90 2.18
N PHE A 95 0.77 -3.85 2.97
CA PHE A 95 0.01 -3.92 4.21
C PHE A 95 -1.47 -3.52 4.02
N MET A 96 -1.90 -2.38 4.55
CA MET A 96 -3.31 -2.07 4.77
C MET A 96 -4.06 -1.84 3.45
N THR A 97 -3.48 -1.02 2.57
CA THR A 97 -4.10 -0.69 1.28
C THR A 97 -4.02 -1.83 0.27
N PHE A 98 -3.11 -2.80 0.44
CA PHE A 98 -2.97 -3.93 -0.48
C PHE A 98 -4.24 -4.78 -0.59
N SER A 99 -4.93 -4.98 0.54
CA SER A 99 -6.19 -5.74 0.55
C SER A 99 -7.26 -5.09 -0.34
N TYR A 100 -7.33 -3.75 -0.33
CA TYR A 100 -8.20 -2.98 -1.21
C TYR A 100 -7.72 -3.00 -2.65
N ALA A 101 -6.40 -2.88 -2.89
CA ALA A 101 -5.81 -2.98 -4.22
C ALA A 101 -6.21 -4.30 -4.92
N ALA A 102 -6.04 -5.42 -4.23
CA ALA A 102 -6.43 -6.75 -4.72
C ALA A 102 -7.95 -6.88 -4.94
N LYS A 103 -8.76 -6.30 -4.06
CA LYS A 103 -10.22 -6.29 -4.21
C LYS A 103 -10.67 -5.49 -5.45
N ILE A 104 -10.12 -4.29 -5.64
CA ILE A 104 -10.46 -3.40 -6.75
C ILE A 104 -10.01 -4.02 -8.06
N SER A 105 -8.75 -4.48 -8.16
CA SER A 105 -8.21 -5.15 -9.34
C SER A 105 -9.09 -6.34 -9.77
N ARG A 106 -9.49 -7.20 -8.83
CA ARG A 106 -10.37 -8.33 -9.12
C ARG A 106 -11.75 -7.90 -9.62
N LYS A 107 -12.34 -6.87 -9.02
CA LYS A 107 -13.69 -6.38 -9.39
C LYS A 107 -13.70 -5.64 -10.73
N CYS A 108 -12.60 -4.97 -11.07
CA CYS A 108 -12.44 -4.26 -12.33
C CYS A 108 -11.80 -5.12 -13.44
N GLN A 109 -11.37 -6.35 -13.08
CA GLN A 109 -10.69 -7.29 -13.97
C GLN A 109 -9.45 -6.68 -14.65
N CYS A 110 -8.68 -5.92 -13.88
CA CYS A 110 -7.49 -5.22 -14.36
C CYS A 110 -6.22 -5.72 -13.64
N PRO A 111 -5.03 -5.61 -14.26
CA PRO A 111 -3.78 -6.06 -13.66
C PRO A 111 -3.48 -5.33 -12.33
N LEU A 112 -2.95 -6.09 -11.37
CA LEU A 112 -2.40 -5.56 -10.12
C LEU A 112 -0.88 -5.57 -10.23
N VAL A 113 -0.27 -4.39 -10.37
CA VAL A 113 1.18 -4.20 -10.38
C VAL A 113 1.62 -3.77 -8.99
N HIS A 114 2.76 -4.25 -8.50
CA HIS A 114 3.28 -3.85 -7.20
C HIS A 114 4.74 -3.39 -7.27
N THR A 115 5.07 -2.26 -6.64
CA THR A 115 6.48 -1.86 -6.42
C THR A 115 6.92 -2.31 -5.05
N TYR A 116 7.92 -3.19 -5.00
CA TYR A 116 8.50 -3.75 -3.79
C TYR A 116 9.64 -2.83 -3.29
N HIS A 117 9.30 -1.85 -2.47
CA HIS A 117 10.24 -0.80 -2.00
C HIS A 117 11.19 -1.27 -0.91
N THR A 118 10.77 -2.24 -0.09
CA THR A 118 11.51 -2.66 1.10
C THR A 118 11.57 -4.18 1.18
N VAL A 119 12.78 -4.73 1.17
CA VAL A 119 13.02 -6.15 1.47
C VAL A 119 12.91 -6.36 2.98
N TYR A 120 11.69 -6.52 3.49
CA TYR A 120 11.40 -6.58 4.94
C TYR A 120 12.22 -7.65 5.68
N GLU A 121 12.65 -8.71 5.00
CA GLU A 121 13.52 -9.77 5.53
C GLU A 121 14.88 -9.26 6.02
N ASP A 122 15.32 -8.09 5.55
CA ASP A 122 16.56 -7.44 5.97
C ASP A 122 16.31 -6.35 7.03
N TYR A 123 15.04 -5.98 7.24
CA TYR A 123 14.59 -4.97 8.20
C TYR A 123 13.80 -5.56 9.38
N ILE A 124 13.96 -6.86 9.67
CA ILE A 124 13.24 -7.56 10.77
C ILE A 124 13.42 -6.90 12.15
N HIS A 125 14.51 -6.14 12.35
CA HIS A 125 14.80 -5.41 13.59
C HIS A 125 13.89 -4.18 13.80
N TYR A 126 13.21 -3.71 12.75
CA TYR A 126 12.16 -2.69 12.84
C TYR A 126 10.76 -3.27 13.06
N LEU A 127 10.61 -4.60 13.01
CA LEU A 127 9.31 -5.22 13.20
C LEU A 127 8.97 -5.36 14.69
N PRO A 128 7.69 -5.13 15.05
CA PRO A 128 7.21 -5.39 16.39
C PRO A 128 7.24 -6.91 16.65
N GLY A 129 8.05 -7.35 17.60
CA GLY A 129 8.18 -8.78 17.88
C GLY A 129 9.15 -9.12 19.02
N GLY A 130 10.19 -8.31 19.23
CA GLY A 130 11.15 -8.50 20.32
C GLY A 130 11.88 -9.85 20.28
N LEU A 131 11.69 -10.69 19.26
CA LEU A 131 12.34 -11.99 19.10
C LEU A 131 13.61 -11.86 18.25
N SER A 132 13.75 -10.79 17.47
CA SER A 132 14.94 -10.47 16.67
C SER A 132 16.23 -10.38 17.49
N GLN A 133 16.13 -10.04 18.78
CA GLN A 133 17.27 -10.00 19.72
C GLN A 133 17.89 -11.38 19.98
N TYR A 134 17.17 -12.48 19.67
CA TYR A 134 17.65 -13.84 19.78
C TYR A 134 17.85 -14.45 18.38
N LYS A 135 19.01 -15.08 18.12
CA LYS A 135 19.36 -15.66 16.80
C LYS A 135 18.29 -16.62 16.23
N ALA A 136 17.65 -17.41 17.09
CA ALA A 136 16.58 -18.32 16.68
C ALA A 136 15.28 -17.58 16.34
N GLY A 137 14.93 -16.55 17.12
CA GLY A 137 13.78 -15.68 16.87
C GLY A 137 13.92 -14.91 15.57
N ALA A 138 15.08 -14.32 15.31
CA ALA A 138 15.39 -13.64 14.05
C ALA A 138 15.20 -14.53 12.80
N LYS A 139 15.59 -15.81 12.87
CA LYS A 139 15.37 -16.77 11.77
C LYS A 139 13.89 -17.07 11.54
N ILE A 140 13.10 -17.14 12.62
CA ILE A 140 11.65 -17.38 12.53
C ILE A 140 10.94 -16.15 11.94
N GLU A 141 11.25 -14.95 12.44
CA GLU A 141 10.73 -13.69 11.92
C GLU A 141 11.06 -13.51 10.44
N LYS A 142 12.33 -13.74 10.03
CA LYS A 142 12.73 -13.67 8.63
C LYS A 142 11.94 -14.61 7.73
N LYS A 143 11.68 -15.85 8.18
CA LYS A 143 10.83 -16.80 7.45
C LYS A 143 9.38 -16.36 7.38
N ALA A 144 8.83 -15.83 8.47
CA ALA A 144 7.44 -15.36 8.52
C ALA A 144 7.23 -14.17 7.57
N VAL A 145 8.17 -13.23 7.56
CA VAL A 145 8.17 -12.06 6.67
C VAL A 145 8.31 -12.50 5.21
N ALA A 146 9.25 -13.40 4.91
CA ALA A 146 9.42 -13.92 3.55
C ALA A 146 8.16 -14.63 3.05
N TYR A 147 7.49 -15.38 3.93
CA TYR A 147 6.23 -16.02 3.62
C TYR A 147 5.12 -14.99 3.36
N PHE A 148 5.02 -13.95 4.20
CA PHE A 148 4.09 -12.84 3.99
C PHE A 148 4.32 -12.12 2.67
N SER A 149 5.55 -11.72 2.37
CA SER A 149 5.90 -11.06 1.11
C SER A 149 5.56 -11.96 -0.09
N LYS A 150 5.90 -13.25 -0.06
CA LYS A 150 5.51 -14.19 -1.13
C LYS A 150 3.99 -14.31 -1.30
N MET A 151 3.22 -14.37 -0.21
CA MET A 151 1.76 -14.43 -0.28
C MET A 151 1.14 -13.16 -0.88
N VAL A 152 1.71 -11.99 -0.58
CA VAL A 152 1.25 -10.70 -1.13
C VAL A 152 1.62 -10.61 -2.61
N LEU A 153 2.89 -10.82 -2.94
CA LEU A 153 3.41 -10.70 -4.31
C LEU A 153 2.80 -11.75 -5.24
N GLY A 154 2.46 -12.94 -4.75
CA GLY A 154 1.77 -13.97 -5.53
C GLY A 154 0.35 -13.60 -6.00
N LYS A 155 -0.22 -12.48 -5.51
CA LYS A 155 -1.50 -11.93 -5.98
C LYS A 155 -1.34 -10.88 -7.07
N THR A 156 -0.12 -10.52 -7.41
CA THR A 156 0.20 -9.45 -8.36
C THR A 156 0.49 -10.02 -9.75
N SER A 157 0.12 -9.29 -10.79
CA SER A 157 0.43 -9.63 -12.17
C SER A 157 1.90 -9.36 -12.51
N GLN A 158 2.50 -8.35 -11.87
CA GLN A 158 3.90 -7.98 -12.06
C GLN A 158 4.43 -7.28 -10.80
N VAL A 159 5.71 -7.51 -10.53
CA VAL A 159 6.46 -6.85 -9.44
C VAL A 159 7.56 -5.99 -10.06
N ILE A 160 7.66 -4.74 -9.59
CA ILE A 160 8.72 -3.78 -9.92
C ILE A 160 9.62 -3.66 -8.69
N VAL A 161 10.93 -3.75 -8.88
CA VAL A 161 11.92 -3.58 -7.81
C VAL A 161 12.80 -2.38 -8.17
N PRO A 162 12.80 -1.30 -7.39
CA PRO A 162 13.70 -0.17 -7.59
C PRO A 162 15.17 -0.59 -7.38
N THR A 163 16.07 -0.05 -8.20
CA THR A 163 17.53 -0.23 -8.10
C THR A 163 18.21 0.99 -7.52
#